data_AF-A0A1I3NZJ9-F1
#
_entry.id   AF-A0A1I3NZJ9-F1
#
_cell.length_a   1.000
_cell.length_b   1.000
_cell.length_c   1.000
_cell.angle_alpha   90.00
_cell.angle_beta   90.00
_cell.angle_gamma   90.00
#
_symmetry.space_group_name_H-M   'P 1'
#
loop_
_entity.id
_entity.type
_entity.pdbx_description
1 polymer ?
#
loop_
_entity_poly.entity_id
_entity_poly.type
_entity_poly.pdbx_seq_one_letter_code
_entity_poly.pdbx_strand_id
1 'polypeptide(L)'
;MIFGSVSVSSSTVETHRDSYRLAGISVISVRRPLLPGGVMLASGGSGFGLAFGDLLHIHEVVLLALVIAGGLLAGTRVARMQFLSRDLRGSDLACVIWGSHGRLALVRREIVAAIQTLEGGGAAS
;
A
#
# COMPACT_ATOMS: atom_id res chain seq x y z
N MET A 1 -8.98 -4.61 4.49
CA MET A 1 -9.36 -5.41 3.32
C MET A 1 -8.17 -5.50 2.38
N ILE A 2 -7.85 -6.68 1.85
CA ILE A 2 -6.82 -6.87 0.81
C ILE A 2 -7.56 -7.25 -0.47
N PHE A 3 -7.14 -6.70 -1.61
CA PHE A 3 -7.58 -7.16 -2.91
C PHE A 3 -6.69 -8.34 -3.32
N GLY A 4 -7.21 -9.55 -3.14
CA GLY A 4 -6.50 -10.82 -3.31
C GLY A 4 -6.33 -11.60 -2.01
N SER A 5 -5.57 -12.68 -2.06
CA SER A 5 -5.18 -13.51 -0.91
C SER A 5 -3.69 -13.41 -0.64
N VAL A 6 -3.33 -13.36 0.64
CA VAL A 6 -1.97 -13.55 1.14
C VAL A 6 -2.03 -14.49 2.32
N SER A 7 -1.36 -15.62 2.21
CA SER A 7 -1.15 -16.56 3.31
C SER A 7 0.35 -16.63 3.62
N VAL A 8 0.68 -16.46 4.90
CA VAL A 8 2.04 -16.62 5.41
C VAL A 8 2.12 -17.99 6.06
N SER A 9 2.95 -18.86 5.49
CA SER A 9 3.31 -20.15 6.05
C SER A 9 4.71 -20.07 6.68
N SER A 10 5.13 -21.11 7.40
CA SER A 10 6.37 -21.12 8.19
C SER A 10 7.63 -20.86 7.35
N SER A 11 7.61 -21.16 6.05
CA SER A 11 8.77 -21.02 5.14
C SER A 11 8.45 -20.31 3.81
N THR A 12 7.19 -20.04 3.53
CA THR A 12 6.71 -19.45 2.25
C THR A 12 5.64 -18.40 2.48
N VAL A 13 5.63 -17.38 1.61
CA VAL A 13 4.53 -16.42 1.48
C VAL A 13 3.83 -16.72 0.18
N GLU A 14 2.59 -17.16 0.27
CA GLU A 14 1.75 -17.42 -0.89
C GLU A 14 0.86 -16.22 -1.13
N THR A 15 0.84 -15.79 -2.38
CA THR A 15 -0.04 -14.74 -2.88
C THR A 15 -1.03 -15.39 -3.85
N HIS A 16 -2.08 -14.66 -4.23
CA HIS A 16 -3.04 -15.17 -5.22
C HIS A 16 -2.36 -15.68 -6.51
N ARG A 17 -1.24 -15.08 -6.92
CA ARG A 17 -0.60 -15.37 -8.21
C ARG A 17 0.70 -16.19 -8.10
N ASP A 18 1.44 -16.01 -7.02
CA ASP A 18 2.81 -16.52 -6.86
C ASP A 18 3.11 -16.94 -5.43
N SER A 19 4.01 -17.93 -5.27
CA SER A 19 4.55 -18.37 -3.98
C SER A 19 6.02 -17.98 -3.85
N TYR A 20 6.34 -17.27 -2.78
CA TYR A 20 7.69 -16.76 -2.50
C TYR A 20 8.29 -17.50 -1.30
N ARG A 21 9.55 -17.91 -1.39
CA ARG A 21 10.30 -18.42 -0.22
C ARG A 21 10.73 -17.26 0.67
N LEU A 22 10.46 -17.35 1.97
CA LEU A 22 10.81 -16.31 2.96
C LEU A 22 12.32 -15.97 2.93
N ALA A 23 13.17 -16.99 2.79
CA ALA A 23 14.63 -16.84 2.71
C ALA A 23 15.13 -16.01 1.50
N GLY A 24 14.32 -15.89 0.44
CA GLY A 24 14.68 -15.13 -0.76
C GLY A 24 14.19 -13.67 -0.75
N ILE A 25 13.31 -13.29 0.18
CA ILE A 25 12.71 -11.95 0.21
C ILE A 25 13.72 -10.94 0.76
N SER A 26 14.17 -10.04 -0.12
CA SER A 26 15.16 -9.01 0.25
C SER A 26 14.53 -7.74 0.79
N VAL A 27 13.41 -7.30 0.20
CA VAL A 27 12.73 -6.05 0.56
C VAL A 27 11.22 -6.22 0.50
N ILE A 28 10.55 -5.79 1.57
CA ILE A 28 9.10 -5.70 1.65
C ILE A 28 8.73 -4.23 1.82
N SER A 29 8.16 -3.63 0.77
CA SER A 29 7.76 -2.23 0.79
C SER A 29 6.24 -2.08 0.70
N VAL A 30 5.69 -1.23 1.56
CA VAL A 30 4.28 -0.80 1.50
C VAL A 30 4.27 0.68 1.17
N ARG A 31 3.65 1.07 0.06
CA ARG A 31 3.57 2.46 -0.40
C ARG A 31 2.12 2.90 -0.56
N ARG A 32 1.86 4.20 -0.40
CA ARG A 32 0.56 4.85 -0.62
C ARG A 32 0.63 5.69 -1.91
N PRO A 33 0.48 5.08 -3.09
CA PRO A 33 0.76 5.77 -4.37
C PRO A 33 -0.22 6.90 -4.66
N LEU A 34 -1.45 6.83 -4.13
CA LEU A 34 -2.50 7.81 -4.36
C LEU A 34 -2.46 9.00 -3.38
N LEU A 35 -1.67 8.91 -2.31
CA LEU A 35 -1.60 9.96 -1.30
C LEU A 35 -1.02 11.28 -1.84
N PRO A 36 0.10 11.28 -2.61
CA PRO A 36 0.61 12.53 -3.20
C PRO A 36 -0.40 13.21 -4.12
N GLY A 37 -1.09 12.43 -4.96
CA GLY A 37 -2.14 12.94 -5.84
C GLY A 37 -3.33 13.51 -5.06
N GLY A 38 -3.75 12.83 -3.99
CA GLY A 38 -4.80 13.33 -3.09
C GLY A 38 -4.41 14.62 -2.37
N VAL A 39 -3.15 14.76 -1.94
CA VAL A 39 -2.62 15.99 -1.34
C VAL A 39 -2.59 17.13 -2.35
N MET A 40 -2.13 16.88 -3.59
CA MET A 40 -2.15 17.88 -4.66
C MET A 40 -3.56 18.35 -4.98
N LEU A 41 -4.52 17.42 -5.07
CA LEU A 41 -5.94 17.74 -5.27
C LEU A 41 -6.50 18.57 -4.12
N ALA A 42 -6.15 18.22 -2.88
CA ALA A 42 -6.61 18.96 -1.71
C ALA A 42 -6.03 20.37 -1.68
N SER A 43 -4.71 20.53 -1.86
CA SER A 43 -4.08 21.85 -1.86
C SER A 43 -4.58 22.72 -3.02
N GLY A 44 -4.69 22.14 -4.22
CA GLY A 44 -5.17 22.86 -5.40
C GLY A 44 -6.65 23.22 -5.31
N GLY A 45 -7.49 22.26 -4.88
CA GLY A 45 -8.92 22.47 -4.72
C GLY A 45 -9.24 23.46 -3.61
N SER A 46 -8.56 23.39 -2.46
CA SER A 46 -8.71 24.40 -1.40
C SER A 46 -8.22 25.77 -1.85
N GLY A 47 -7.10 25.85 -2.57
CA GLY A 47 -6.62 27.11 -3.15
C GLY A 47 -7.61 27.72 -4.14
N PHE A 48 -8.19 26.90 -5.02
CA PHE A 48 -9.23 27.32 -5.96
C PHE A 48 -10.49 27.83 -5.23
N GLY A 49 -10.97 27.08 -4.24
CA GLY A 49 -12.15 27.47 -3.46
C GLY A 49 -11.95 28.77 -2.68
N LEU A 50 -10.73 29.06 -2.20
CA LEU A 50 -10.41 30.34 -1.56
C LEU A 50 -10.30 31.49 -2.56
N ALA A 51 -9.75 31.24 -3.75
CA ALA A 51 -9.51 32.28 -4.76
C ALA A 51 -10.78 32.69 -5.51
N PHE A 52 -11.73 31.76 -5.71
CA PHE A 52 -12.93 31.97 -6.52
C PHE A 52 -14.22 31.69 -5.73
N GLY A 53 -14.15 31.61 -4.40
CA GLY A 53 -15.29 31.22 -3.57
C GLY A 53 -16.51 32.14 -3.68
N ASP A 54 -16.32 33.37 -4.14
CA ASP A 54 -17.36 34.35 -4.44
C ASP A 54 -18.07 34.09 -5.78
N LEU A 55 -17.42 33.41 -6.73
CA LEU A 55 -18.03 32.98 -7.99
C LEU A 55 -18.74 31.62 -7.90
N LEU A 56 -18.42 30.81 -6.88
CA LEU A 56 -18.97 29.46 -6.75
C LEU A 56 -20.36 29.47 -6.10
N HIS A 57 -21.29 28.74 -6.70
CA HIS A 57 -22.56 28.42 -6.08
C HIS A 57 -22.37 27.37 -4.98
N ILE A 58 -23.32 27.32 -4.04
CA ILE A 58 -23.24 26.42 -2.88
C ILE A 58 -23.09 24.93 -3.28
N HIS A 59 -23.72 24.50 -4.38
CA HIS A 59 -23.62 23.12 -4.86
C HIS A 59 -22.25 22.81 -5.47
N GLU A 60 -21.59 23.80 -6.08
CA GLU A 60 -20.23 23.68 -6.62
C GLU A 60 -19.21 23.59 -5.48
N VAL A 61 -19.39 24.37 -4.41
CA VAL A 61 -18.57 24.28 -3.19
C VAL A 61 -18.69 22.89 -2.56
N VAL A 62 -19.92 22.37 -2.44
CA VAL A 62 -20.15 21.01 -1.91
C VAL A 62 -19.49 19.95 -2.80
N LEU A 63 -19.61 20.08 -4.13
CA LEU A 63 -18.99 19.15 -5.06
C LEU A 63 -17.45 19.20 -4.97
N LEU A 64 -16.87 20.39 -4.90
CA LEU A 64 -15.44 20.59 -4.71
C LEU A 64 -14.95 19.94 -3.41
N ALA A 65 -15.66 20.16 -2.30
CA ALA A 65 -15.35 19.55 -1.02
C ALA A 65 -15.43 18.02 -1.07
N LEU A 66 -16.44 17.45 -1.75
CA LEU A 66 -16.58 16.01 -1.93
C LEU A 66 -15.45 15.42 -2.77
N VAL A 67 -15.02 16.09 -3.84
CA VAL A 67 -13.90 15.64 -4.68
C VAL A 67 -12.60 15.63 -3.89
N ILE A 68 -12.32 16.69 -3.12
CA ILE A 68 -11.15 16.79 -2.24
C ILE A 68 -11.18 15.68 -1.18
N ALA A 69 -12.29 15.53 -0.47
CA ALA A 69 -12.45 14.51 0.56
C ALA A 69 -12.33 13.09 -0.02
N GLY A 70 -12.94 12.84 -1.18
CA GLY A 70 -12.85 11.57 -1.90
C GLY A 70 -11.42 11.23 -2.31
N GLY A 71 -10.69 12.19 -2.89
CA GLY A 71 -9.29 12.03 -3.27
C GLY A 71 -8.38 11.74 -2.09
N LEU A 72 -8.56 12.44 -0.97
CA LEU A 72 -7.80 12.20 0.26
C LEU A 72 -8.14 10.85 0.92
N LEU A 73 -9.42 10.49 0.98
CA LEU A 73 -9.86 9.21 1.51
C LEU A 73 -9.31 8.04 0.68
N ALA A 74 -9.36 8.15 -0.65
CA ALA A 74 -8.75 7.18 -1.55
C ALA A 74 -7.23 7.10 -1.32
N GLY A 75 -6.54 8.24 -1.25
CA GLY A 75 -5.10 8.33 -1.03
C GLY A 75 -4.62 7.74 0.30
N THR A 76 -5.42 7.89 1.36
CA THR A 76 -5.09 7.41 2.71
C THR A 76 -5.41 5.94 2.92
N ARG A 77 -6.49 5.43 2.31
CA ARG A 77 -6.91 4.04 2.48
C ARG A 77 -6.23 3.08 1.53
N VAL A 78 -5.98 3.47 0.29
CA VAL A 78 -5.40 2.58 -0.73
C VAL A 78 -3.88 2.55 -0.61
N ALA A 79 -3.34 1.36 -0.38
CA ALA A 79 -1.91 1.10 -0.38
C ALA A 79 -1.59 -0.09 -1.29
N ARG A 80 -0.36 -0.10 -1.77
CA ARG A 80 0.22 -1.21 -2.52
C ARG A 80 1.39 -1.79 -1.75
N MET A 81 1.47 -3.11 -1.71
CA MET A 81 2.59 -3.86 -1.14
C MET A 81 3.33 -4.53 -2.29
N GLN A 82 4.66 -4.35 -2.32
CA GLN A 82 5.53 -4.90 -3.35
C GLN A 82 6.60 -5.77 -2.70
N PHE A 83 6.75 -6.98 -3.22
CA PHE A 83 7.80 -7.92 -2.82
C PHE A 83 8.98 -7.84 -3.79
N LEU A 84 10.19 -7.78 -3.25
CA LEU A 84 11.41 -7.90 -4.03
C LEU A 84 12.23 -9.09 -3.53
N SER A 85 12.28 -10.15 -4.32
CA SER A 85 13.11 -11.33 -4.04
C SER A 85 14.48 -11.19 -4.71
N ARG A 86 15.53 -11.65 -4.01
CA ARG A 86 16.91 -11.66 -4.53
C ARG A 86 17.07 -12.64 -5.69
N ASP A 87 16.35 -13.76 -5.65
CA ASP A 87 16.34 -14.80 -6.71
C ASP A 87 15.58 -14.38 -7.97
N LEU A 88 14.77 -13.31 -7.89
CA LEU A 88 14.02 -12.76 -9.02
C LEU A 88 14.68 -11.49 -9.61
N ARG A 89 15.96 -11.23 -9.31
CA ARG A 89 16.74 -10.16 -9.95
C ARG A 89 16.85 -10.42 -11.46
N GLY A 90 15.92 -9.87 -12.23
CA GLY A 90 15.83 -10.04 -13.69
C GLY A 90 14.44 -10.41 -14.22
N SER A 91 13.47 -10.69 -13.33
CA SER A 91 12.09 -10.96 -13.70
C SER A 91 11.16 -9.85 -13.22
N ASP A 92 10.29 -9.35 -14.10
CA ASP A 92 9.22 -8.36 -13.82
C ASP A 92 8.15 -8.86 -12.83
N LEU A 93 8.35 -10.03 -12.21
CA LEU A 93 7.45 -10.67 -11.23
C LEU A 93 7.55 -10.05 -9.82
N ALA A 94 7.65 -8.73 -9.73
CA ALA A 94 7.36 -8.03 -8.48
C ALA A 94 5.85 -8.09 -8.25
N CYS A 95 5.36 -9.08 -7.51
CA CYS A 95 3.93 -9.15 -7.17
C CYS A 95 3.53 -7.90 -6.40
N VAL A 96 2.53 -7.20 -6.93
CA VAL A 96 1.95 -5.99 -6.34
C VAL A 96 0.58 -6.37 -5.79
N ILE A 97 0.45 -6.29 -4.47
CA ILE A 97 -0.81 -6.55 -3.77
C ILE A 97 -1.42 -5.24 -3.35
N TRP A 98 -2.68 -5.05 -3.70
CA TRP A 98 -3.43 -3.85 -3.35
C TRP A 98 -4.29 -4.11 -2.12
N GLY A 99 -4.46 -3.11 -1.27
CA GLY A 99 -5.29 -3.27 -0.09
C GLY A 99 -5.31 -2.03 0.79
N SER A 100 -6.01 -2.16 1.91
CA SER A 100 -6.01 -1.16 2.96
C SER A 100 -4.63 -1.10 3.63
N HIS A 101 -4.07 0.10 3.77
CA HIS A 101 -2.75 0.31 4.39
C HIS A 101 -2.58 -0.44 5.73
N GLY A 102 -3.56 -0.35 6.63
CA GLY A 102 -3.47 -0.99 7.95
C GLY A 102 -3.29 -2.51 7.87
N ARG A 103 -4.05 -3.18 6.98
CA ARG A 103 -3.95 -4.63 6.81
C ARG A 103 -2.63 -5.05 6.15
N LEU A 104 -2.16 -4.30 5.14
CA LEU A 104 -0.87 -4.56 4.49
C LEU A 104 0.31 -4.34 5.46
N ALA A 105 0.21 -3.35 6.34
CA ALA A 105 1.22 -3.11 7.38
C ALA A 105 1.27 -4.25 8.42
N LEU A 106 0.11 -4.83 8.77
CA LEU A 106 0.04 -6.02 9.64
C LEU A 106 0.68 -7.24 8.96
N VAL A 107 0.29 -7.55 7.72
CA VAL A 107 0.87 -8.66 6.95
C VAL A 107 2.39 -8.48 6.79
N ARG A 108 2.87 -7.25 6.54
CA ARG A 108 4.31 -6.97 6.52
C ARG A 108 4.98 -7.34 7.85
N ARG A 109 4.37 -7.03 9.00
CA ARG A 109 4.92 -7.38 10.32
C ARG A 109 4.94 -8.89 10.54
N GLU A 110 3.88 -9.59 10.15
CA GLU A 110 3.81 -11.06 10.24
C GLU A 110 4.92 -11.73 9.41
N ILE A 111 5.14 -11.27 8.18
CA ILE A 111 6.21 -11.80 7.32
C ILE A 111 7.59 -11.51 7.92
N VAL A 112 7.83 -10.30 8.43
CA VAL A 112 9.11 -9.96 9.08
C VAL A 112 9.34 -10.80 10.33
N ALA A 113 8.30 -11.03 11.14
CA ALA A 113 8.39 -11.90 12.31
C ALA A 113 8.73 -13.35 11.91
N ALA A 114 8.12 -13.88 10.85
CA ALA A 114 8.41 -15.22 10.34
C ALA A 114 9.86 -15.34 9.84
N ILE A 115 10.39 -14.31 9.16
CA ILE A 115 11.80 -14.27 8.73
C ILE A 115 12.74 -14.32 9.95
N GLN A 116 12.47 -13.50 10.97
CA GLN A 116 13.28 -13.48 12.20
C GLN A 116 13.27 -14.81 12.95
N THR A 117 12.13 -15.51 13.00
CA THR A 117 12.05 -16.83 13.62
C THR A 117 12.86 -17.90 12.88
N LEU A 118 12.93 -17.81 11.54
CA LEU A 118 13.76 -18.72 10.73
C LEU A 118 15.25 -18.47 10.93
N GLU A 119 15.68 -17.20 10.99
CA GLU A 119 17.08 -16.85 11.24
C GLU A 119 17.51 -17.19 12.67
N GLY A 120 16.66 -16.95 13.67
CA GLY A 120 16.92 -17.27 15.07
C GLY A 120 16.92 -18.77 15.36
N GLY A 121 16.09 -19.56 14.66
CA GLY A 121 16.08 -21.03 14.77
C GLY A 121 17.31 -21.71 14.17
N GLY A 122 17.95 -21.09 13.18
CA GLY A 122 19.20 -21.58 12.58
C GLY A 122 20.46 -21.33 13.42
N ALA A 123 20.37 -20.49 14.46
CA ALA A 123 21.50 -20.19 15.35
C ALA A 123 21.57 -21.10 16.59
N ALA A 124 20.58 -21.99 16.78
CA ALA A 124 20.46 -22.88 17.94
C ALA A 124 20.73 -24.37 17.63
N SER A 125 21.22 -24.69 16.41
CA SER A 125 21.63 -26.03 15.98
C SER A 125 23.11 -26.07 15.64
#